data_AF-A0A2H3DXE3-F1
#
_entry.id   AF-A0A2H3DXE3-F1
#
_cell.length_a   1.000
_cell.length_b   1.000
_cell.length_c   1.000
_cell.angle_alpha   90.00
_cell.angle_beta   90.00
_cell.angle_gamma   90.00
#
_symmetry.space_group_name_H-M   'P 1'
#
loop_
_entity.id
_entity.type
_entity.pdbx_description
1 polymer ?
#
loop_
_entity_poly.entity_id
_entity_poly.type
_entity_poly.pdbx_seq_one_letter_code
_entity_poly.pdbx_strand_id
1 'polypeptide(L)'
;KKRSAGKTLFRKYSEASTLLHRNWTGIWTLRKKAVEDWDFLQEPMDVFMLSLFFADLIQALGAVLDIKWINEGKVETGPFCTAQGIIQQLGETGVAITTLIIALYTFIVVRWRKGMDAVIISKLVTVTVWAFIIIMIIVGNTTRGPNYEEPTPYWCWIGENHTALRIIGEYVWFWITLGAPFLVCSFGAEATSSSTTSPGGNSPSIVDPINPRARKKKRAQAELSQHDRIPCSLLNPRPPFKRGPLDHV
;
A
#
# COMPACT_ATOMS: atom_id res chain seq x y z
N LYS A 1 -10.80 -25.66 -63.00
CA LYS A 1 -10.33 -26.06 -61.65
C LYS A 1 -9.56 -24.95 -60.90
N LYS A 2 -8.54 -24.30 -61.47
CA LYS A 2 -7.75 -23.22 -60.82
C LYS A 2 -8.54 -21.99 -60.36
N ARG A 3 -9.54 -21.53 -61.15
CA ARG A 3 -10.39 -20.36 -60.81
C ARG A 3 -11.32 -20.58 -59.60
N SER A 4 -11.66 -21.84 -59.30
CA SER A 4 -12.54 -22.18 -58.18
C SER A 4 -11.78 -22.18 -56.86
N ALA A 5 -10.53 -22.69 -56.86
CA ALA A 5 -9.67 -22.74 -55.69
C ALA A 5 -9.33 -21.35 -55.14
N GLY A 6 -9.10 -20.37 -56.03
CA GLY A 6 -8.80 -18.98 -55.64
C GLY A 6 -9.96 -18.27 -54.93
N LYS A 7 -11.21 -18.56 -55.30
CA LYS A 7 -12.39 -17.97 -54.64
C LYS A 7 -12.57 -18.47 -53.21
N THR A 8 -12.33 -19.77 -52.97
CA THR A 8 -12.35 -20.37 -51.63
C THR A 8 -11.24 -19.83 -50.72
N LEU A 9 -10.06 -19.57 -51.27
CA LEU A 9 -8.92 -19.05 -50.51
C LEU A 9 -9.14 -17.57 -50.12
N PHE A 10 -9.69 -16.76 -51.03
CA PHE A 10 -10.03 -15.37 -50.75
C PHE A 10 -11.15 -15.24 -49.70
N ARG A 11 -12.14 -16.13 -49.73
CA ARG A 11 -13.22 -16.16 -48.74
C ARG A 11 -12.72 -16.55 -47.34
N LYS A 12 -11.83 -17.54 -47.24
CA LYS A 12 -11.16 -17.89 -45.96
C LYS A 12 -10.32 -16.74 -45.41
N TYR A 13 -9.60 -16.02 -46.28
CA TYR A 13 -8.80 -14.86 -45.86
C TYR A 13 -9.67 -13.70 -45.38
N SER A 14 -10.79 -13.43 -46.05
CA SER A 14 -11.77 -12.42 -45.64
C SER A 14 -12.48 -12.75 -44.31
N GLU A 15 -12.77 -14.03 -44.04
CA GLU A 15 -13.35 -14.46 -42.76
C GLU A 15 -12.29 -14.35 -41.63
N ALA A 16 -11.03 -14.70 -41.90
CA ALA A 16 -9.94 -14.52 -40.94
C ALA A 16 -9.67 -13.04 -40.62
N SER A 17 -9.68 -12.15 -41.62
CA SER A 17 -9.42 -10.73 -41.41
C SER A 17 -10.53 -10.05 -40.60
N THR A 18 -11.79 -10.41 -40.82
CA THR A 18 -12.93 -9.88 -40.06
C THR A 18 -12.93 -10.37 -38.62
N LEU A 19 -12.57 -11.63 -38.36
CA LEU A 19 -12.40 -12.16 -37.00
C LEU A 19 -11.26 -11.46 -36.26
N LEU A 20 -10.10 -11.27 -36.90
CA LEU A 20 -8.98 -10.54 -36.31
C LEU A 20 -9.33 -9.09 -36.00
N HIS A 21 -10.03 -8.40 -36.90
CA HIS A 21 -10.46 -7.01 -36.68
C HIS A 21 -11.46 -6.92 -35.53
N ARG A 22 -12.43 -7.84 -35.43
CA ARG A 22 -13.43 -7.86 -34.37
C ARG A 22 -12.81 -8.17 -32.99
N ASN A 23 -11.84 -9.09 -32.95
CA ASN A 23 -11.09 -9.42 -31.75
C ASN A 23 -10.19 -8.24 -31.32
N TRP A 24 -9.53 -7.61 -32.27
CA TRP A 24 -8.70 -6.42 -32.05
C TRP A 24 -9.52 -5.22 -31.53
N THR A 25 -10.67 -4.94 -32.14
CA THR A 25 -11.58 -3.87 -31.67
C THR A 25 -12.13 -4.19 -30.28
N GLY A 26 -12.44 -5.46 -30.00
CA GLY A 26 -12.88 -5.91 -28.68
C GLY A 26 -11.83 -5.64 -27.61
N ILE A 27 -10.59 -6.09 -27.84
CA ILE A 27 -9.44 -5.83 -26.96
C ILE A 27 -9.21 -4.33 -26.78
N TRP A 28 -9.32 -3.54 -27.85
CA TRP A 28 -9.20 -2.08 -27.79
C TRP A 28 -10.29 -1.43 -26.93
N THR A 29 -11.54 -1.86 -27.06
CA THR A 29 -12.64 -1.34 -26.24
C THR A 29 -12.52 -1.74 -24.77
N LEU A 30 -12.09 -2.97 -24.49
CA LEU A 30 -11.82 -3.44 -23.13
C LEU A 30 -10.68 -2.64 -22.49
N ARG A 31 -9.59 -2.41 -23.24
CA ARG A 31 -8.48 -1.57 -22.78
C ARG A 31 -8.93 -0.13 -22.52
N LYS A 32 -9.72 0.45 -23.43
CA LYS A 32 -10.21 1.83 -23.28
C LYS A 32 -11.11 1.97 -22.06
N LYS A 33 -12.05 1.04 -21.88
CA LYS A 33 -12.93 1.00 -20.71
C LYS A 33 -12.15 0.82 -19.40
N ALA A 34 -11.15 -0.07 -19.40
CA ALA A 34 -10.26 -0.22 -18.25
C ALA A 34 -9.55 1.10 -17.94
N VAL A 35 -8.99 1.78 -18.94
CA VAL A 35 -8.35 3.11 -18.81
C VAL A 35 -9.32 4.19 -18.29
N GLU A 36 -10.57 4.17 -18.70
CA GLU A 36 -11.62 5.06 -18.21
C GLU A 36 -12.01 4.75 -16.75
N ASP A 37 -12.02 3.48 -16.34
CA ASP A 37 -12.26 3.09 -14.94
C ASP A 37 -11.10 3.50 -14.00
N TRP A 38 -9.88 3.71 -14.53
CA TRP A 38 -8.77 4.30 -13.77
C TRP A 38 -8.95 5.80 -13.48
N ASP A 39 -10.03 6.43 -13.96
CA ASP A 39 -10.44 7.78 -13.59
C ASP A 39 -10.89 7.89 -12.12
N PHE A 40 -11.04 6.77 -11.40
CA PHE A 40 -11.18 6.77 -9.93
C PHE A 40 -9.90 7.19 -9.20
N LEU A 41 -8.70 7.11 -9.82
CA LEU A 41 -7.44 7.58 -9.23
C LEU A 41 -7.28 9.11 -9.26
N GLN A 42 -8.37 9.82 -8.99
CA GLN A 42 -8.43 11.28 -8.94
C GLN A 42 -7.90 11.81 -7.62
N GLU A 43 -7.86 11.01 -6.55
CA GLU A 43 -7.30 11.45 -5.29
C GLU A 43 -5.84 10.97 -5.11
N PRO A 44 -4.94 11.82 -4.60
CA PRO A 44 -3.56 11.45 -4.29
C PRO A 44 -3.44 10.28 -3.31
N MET A 45 -4.44 10.09 -2.44
CA MET A 45 -4.51 8.98 -1.47
C MET A 45 -4.73 7.63 -2.16
N ASP A 46 -5.51 7.58 -3.24
CA ASP A 46 -5.83 6.32 -3.92
C ASP A 46 -4.57 5.69 -4.54
N VAL A 47 -3.66 6.53 -5.03
CA VAL A 47 -2.37 6.10 -5.58
C VAL A 47 -1.50 5.43 -4.50
N PHE A 48 -1.46 6.01 -3.29
CA PHE A 48 -0.71 5.43 -2.19
C PHE A 48 -1.36 4.15 -1.67
N MET A 49 -2.68 4.10 -1.58
CA MET A 49 -3.40 2.89 -1.18
C MET A 49 -3.19 1.74 -2.16
N LEU A 50 -3.24 2.02 -3.47
CA LEU A 50 -2.96 1.01 -4.48
C LEU A 50 -1.51 0.49 -4.37
N SER A 51 -0.56 1.39 -4.15
CA SER A 51 0.85 1.03 -3.91
C SER A 51 1.01 0.15 -2.67
N LEU A 52 0.28 0.47 -1.59
CA LEU A 52 0.31 -0.29 -0.34
C LEU A 52 -0.23 -1.71 -0.56
N PHE A 53 -1.40 -1.84 -1.18
CA PHE A 53 -1.97 -3.15 -1.49
C PHE A 53 -1.08 -3.98 -2.41
N PHE A 54 -0.42 -3.34 -3.37
CA PHE A 54 0.53 -4.03 -4.24
C PHE A 54 1.75 -4.51 -3.45
N ALA A 55 2.29 -3.70 -2.53
CA ALA A 55 3.38 -4.12 -1.66
C ALA A 55 2.96 -5.26 -0.71
N ASP A 56 1.77 -5.16 -0.09
CA ASP A 56 1.19 -6.22 0.76
C ASP A 56 0.99 -7.53 0.00
N LEU A 57 0.56 -7.46 -1.27
CA LEU A 57 0.44 -8.65 -2.12
C LEU A 57 1.81 -9.32 -2.30
N ILE A 58 2.86 -8.54 -2.56
CA ILE A 58 4.21 -9.09 -2.74
C ILE A 58 4.75 -9.65 -1.42
N GLN A 59 4.54 -8.95 -0.30
CA GLN A 59 4.90 -9.44 1.03
C GLN A 59 4.19 -10.76 1.36
N ALA A 60 2.89 -10.87 1.05
CA ALA A 60 2.14 -12.09 1.22
C ALA A 60 2.67 -13.22 0.34
N LEU A 61 3.08 -12.94 -0.91
CA LEU A 61 3.72 -13.92 -1.77
C LEU A 61 5.03 -14.43 -1.17
N GLY A 62 5.85 -13.55 -0.59
CA GLY A 62 7.06 -13.93 0.16
C GLY A 62 6.75 -14.91 1.28
N ALA A 63 5.73 -14.60 2.09
CA ALA A 63 5.29 -15.47 3.19
C ALA A 63 4.70 -16.82 2.70
N VAL A 64 4.04 -16.85 1.54
CA VAL A 64 3.54 -18.12 0.97
C VAL A 64 4.69 -19.03 0.52
N LEU A 65 5.83 -18.47 0.10
CA LEU A 65 7.00 -19.28 -0.28
C LEU A 65 7.58 -20.07 0.90
N ASP A 66 7.33 -19.63 2.15
CA ASP A 66 7.75 -20.34 3.37
C ASP A 66 7.12 -21.74 3.50
N ILE A 67 5.97 -21.99 2.87
CA ILE A 67 5.32 -23.31 2.87
C ILE A 67 6.26 -24.39 2.35
N LYS A 68 7.14 -24.06 1.40
CA LYS A 68 8.15 -24.99 0.91
C LYS A 68 9.09 -25.45 2.04
N TRP A 69 9.58 -24.53 2.86
CA TRP A 69 10.50 -24.83 3.96
C TRP A 69 9.84 -25.63 5.07
N ILE A 70 8.54 -25.38 5.32
CA ILE A 70 7.75 -26.19 6.26
C ILE A 70 7.69 -27.66 5.79
N ASN A 71 7.52 -27.89 4.48
CA ASN A 71 7.46 -29.24 3.93
C ASN A 71 8.83 -29.94 3.92
N GLU A 72 9.92 -29.20 3.71
CA GLU A 72 11.29 -29.75 3.68
C GLU A 72 11.92 -29.89 5.07
N GLY A 73 11.43 -29.15 6.07
CA GLY A 73 11.96 -29.15 7.43
C GLY A 73 13.35 -28.51 7.57
N LYS A 74 13.87 -27.90 6.50
CA LYS A 74 15.14 -27.19 6.45
C LYS A 74 15.07 -26.08 5.40
N VAL A 75 15.82 -25.00 5.62
CA VAL A 75 16.00 -23.91 4.65
C VAL A 75 17.36 -24.10 3.98
N GLU A 76 17.38 -24.22 2.66
CA GLU A 76 18.61 -24.44 1.88
C GLU A 76 18.95 -23.21 1.02
N THR A 77 20.25 -22.97 0.83
CA THR A 77 20.73 -21.97 -0.13
C THR A 77 20.38 -22.39 -1.56
N GLY A 78 20.07 -21.42 -2.41
CA GLY A 78 19.79 -21.67 -3.82
C GLY A 78 18.92 -20.60 -4.46
N PRO A 79 18.58 -20.75 -5.76
CA PRO A 79 17.82 -19.74 -6.50
C PRO A 79 16.42 -19.50 -5.93
N PHE A 80 15.81 -20.51 -5.30
CA PHE A 80 14.53 -20.35 -4.60
C PHE A 80 14.67 -19.43 -3.38
N CYS A 81 15.73 -19.65 -2.58
CA CYS A 81 16.04 -18.85 -1.41
C CYS A 81 16.30 -17.38 -1.79
N THR A 82 17.10 -17.16 -2.84
CA THR A 82 17.36 -15.81 -3.36
C THR A 82 16.09 -15.13 -3.88
N ALA A 83 15.25 -15.85 -4.63
CA ALA A 83 14.00 -15.30 -5.14
C ALA A 83 13.04 -14.93 -4.00
N GLN A 84 12.95 -15.78 -2.97
CA GLN A 84 12.15 -15.50 -1.79
C GLN A 84 12.64 -14.28 -1.03
N GLY A 85 13.94 -14.20 -0.72
CA GLY A 85 14.53 -13.06 -0.01
C GLY A 85 14.29 -11.74 -0.74
N ILE A 86 14.45 -11.73 -2.07
CA ILE A 86 14.15 -10.57 -2.91
C ILE A 86 12.67 -10.18 -2.83
N ILE A 87 11.76 -11.14 -2.96
CA ILE A 87 10.30 -10.90 -2.91
C ILE A 87 9.92 -10.33 -1.54
N GLN A 88 10.44 -10.93 -0.47
CA GLN A 88 10.14 -10.54 0.89
C GLN A 88 10.68 -9.14 1.20
N GLN A 89 11.95 -8.88 0.88
CA GLN A 89 12.56 -7.56 1.02
C GLN A 89 11.75 -6.50 0.25
N LEU A 90 11.36 -6.79 -0.99
CA LEU A 90 10.62 -5.84 -1.83
C LEU A 90 9.23 -5.52 -1.26
N GLY A 91 8.52 -6.53 -0.75
CA GLY A 91 7.22 -6.36 -0.10
C GLY A 91 7.31 -5.56 1.20
N GLU A 92 8.15 -6.01 2.14
CA GLU A 92 8.24 -5.42 3.48
C GLU A 92 8.75 -3.97 3.43
N THR A 93 9.78 -3.69 2.60
CA THR A 93 10.27 -2.32 2.39
C THR A 93 9.25 -1.43 1.70
N GLY A 94 8.52 -1.97 0.71
CA GLY A 94 7.45 -1.27 0.01
C GLY A 94 6.31 -0.84 0.94
N VAL A 95 5.86 -1.75 1.82
CA VAL A 95 4.83 -1.48 2.82
C VAL A 95 5.30 -0.41 3.79
N ALA A 96 6.53 -0.51 4.31
CA ALA A 96 7.06 0.46 5.26
C ALA A 96 7.13 1.88 4.68
N ILE A 97 7.78 2.05 3.53
CA ILE A 97 7.95 3.38 2.92
C ILE A 97 6.59 3.96 2.49
N THR A 98 5.70 3.15 1.93
CA THR A 98 4.36 3.62 1.52
C THR A 98 3.54 4.05 2.74
N THR A 99 3.60 3.30 3.83
CA THR A 99 2.92 3.64 5.10
C THR A 99 3.46 4.94 5.69
N LEU A 100 4.78 5.14 5.67
CA LEU A 100 5.41 6.38 6.10
C LEU A 100 4.91 7.58 5.26
N ILE A 101 4.81 7.42 3.94
CA ILE A 101 4.31 8.46 3.04
C ILE A 101 2.85 8.81 3.37
N ILE A 102 2.00 7.81 3.61
CA ILE A 102 0.60 8.02 4.00
C ILE A 102 0.52 8.77 5.34
N ALA A 103 1.34 8.38 6.33
CA ALA A 103 1.39 9.06 7.63
C ALA A 103 1.82 10.53 7.51
N LEU A 104 2.83 10.81 6.68
CA LEU A 104 3.28 12.18 6.42
C LEU A 104 2.24 12.97 5.63
N TYR A 105 1.68 12.40 4.57
CA TYR A 105 0.67 13.04 3.74
C TYR A 105 -0.55 13.44 4.56
N THR A 106 -1.08 12.51 5.37
CA THR A 106 -2.22 12.78 6.27
C THR A 106 -1.89 13.85 7.31
N PHE A 107 -0.69 13.83 7.91
CA PHE A 107 -0.26 14.87 8.85
C PHE A 107 -0.25 16.26 8.21
N ILE A 108 0.29 16.39 7.00
CA ILE A 108 0.35 17.65 6.25
C ILE A 108 -1.07 18.17 5.98
N VAL A 109 -1.95 17.30 5.46
CA VAL A 109 -3.34 17.66 5.14
C VAL A 109 -4.10 18.09 6.40
N VAL A 110 -3.97 17.35 7.50
CA VAL A 110 -4.63 17.69 8.78
C VAL A 110 -4.09 19.00 9.37
N ARG A 111 -2.76 19.17 9.38
CA ARG A 111 -2.11 20.30 10.06
C ARG A 111 -2.22 21.61 9.28
N TRP A 112 -2.09 21.56 7.96
CA TRP A 112 -2.12 22.74 7.12
C TRP A 112 -3.45 22.99 6.43
N ARG A 113 -4.40 22.04 6.49
CA ARG A 113 -5.73 22.12 5.84
C ARG A 113 -5.67 22.49 4.35
N LYS A 114 -4.50 22.34 3.74
CA LYS A 114 -4.29 22.53 2.31
C LYS A 114 -4.39 21.16 1.67
N GLY A 115 -5.39 21.00 0.80
CA GLY A 115 -5.40 19.89 -0.15
C GLY A 115 -4.13 19.98 -0.99
N MET A 116 -3.29 18.95 -0.91
CA MET A 116 -2.24 18.77 -1.90
C MET A 116 -2.91 18.11 -3.11
N ASP A 117 -3.64 18.91 -3.90
CA ASP A 117 -4.43 18.45 -5.05
C ASP A 117 -3.52 18.12 -6.26
N ALA A 118 -2.38 17.49 -6.00
CA ALA A 118 -1.35 17.20 -6.96
C ALA A 118 -1.16 15.68 -7.08
N VAL A 119 -2.16 15.01 -7.67
CA VAL A 119 -2.10 13.58 -8.03
C VAL A 119 -0.83 13.24 -8.80
N ILE A 120 -0.36 14.18 -9.64
CA ILE A 120 0.89 14.05 -10.39
C ILE A 120 2.08 13.87 -9.43
N ILE A 121 2.12 14.62 -8.33
CA ILE A 121 3.19 14.50 -7.33
C ILE A 121 3.10 13.13 -6.66
N SER A 122 1.91 12.68 -6.24
CA SER A 122 1.75 11.34 -5.65
C SER A 122 2.23 10.23 -6.59
N LYS A 123 1.87 10.30 -7.87
CA LYS A 123 2.34 9.34 -8.89
C LYS A 123 3.87 9.36 -9.02
N LEU A 124 4.48 10.55 -9.09
CA LEU A 124 5.94 10.69 -9.17
C LEU A 124 6.64 10.16 -7.92
N VAL A 125 6.12 10.46 -6.73
CA VAL A 125 6.63 9.96 -5.45
C VAL A 125 6.57 8.44 -5.42
N THR A 126 5.41 7.85 -5.73
CA THR A 126 5.25 6.39 -5.78
C THR A 126 6.24 5.75 -6.75
N VAL A 127 6.35 6.24 -7.99
CA VAL A 127 7.31 5.70 -8.96
C VAL A 127 8.75 5.81 -8.47
N THR A 128 9.11 6.91 -7.83
CA THR A 128 10.46 7.13 -7.28
C THR A 128 10.76 6.15 -6.15
N VAL A 129 9.80 5.87 -5.28
CA VAL A 129 9.94 4.90 -4.18
C VAL A 129 10.16 3.50 -4.73
N TRP A 130 9.34 3.05 -5.68
CA TRP A 130 9.50 1.74 -6.30
C TRP A 130 10.84 1.61 -7.02
N ALA A 131 11.26 2.66 -7.74
CA ALA A 131 12.56 2.69 -8.39
C ALA A 131 13.70 2.59 -7.35
N PHE A 132 13.61 3.34 -6.25
CA PHE A 132 14.59 3.30 -5.17
C PHE A 132 14.72 1.90 -4.56
N ILE A 133 13.61 1.24 -4.24
CA ILE A 133 13.60 -0.12 -3.67
C ILE A 133 14.24 -1.11 -4.65
N ILE A 134 13.83 -1.08 -5.92
CA ILE A 134 14.36 -1.97 -6.95
C ILE A 134 15.88 -1.78 -7.13
N ILE A 135 16.34 -0.52 -7.17
CA ILE A 135 17.77 -0.21 -7.28
C ILE A 135 18.53 -0.76 -6.09
N MET A 136 18.04 -0.58 -4.86
CA MET A 136 18.68 -1.09 -3.65
C MET A 136 18.85 -2.62 -3.69
N ILE A 137 17.81 -3.34 -4.12
CA ILE A 137 17.85 -4.80 -4.28
C ILE A 137 18.88 -5.21 -5.35
N ILE A 138 18.85 -4.57 -6.51
CA ILE A 138 19.79 -4.87 -7.61
C ILE A 138 21.23 -4.62 -7.17
N VAL A 139 21.49 -3.51 -6.48
CA VAL A 139 22.82 -3.17 -5.96
C VAL A 139 23.27 -4.19 -4.92
N GLY A 140 22.40 -4.59 -3.99
CA GLY A 140 22.71 -5.63 -3.00
C GLY A 140 23.13 -6.95 -3.66
N ASN A 141 22.29 -7.44 -4.57
CA ASN A 141 22.51 -8.72 -5.24
C ASN A 141 23.72 -8.68 -6.21
N THR A 142 23.94 -7.56 -6.92
CA THR A 142 25.06 -7.43 -7.87
C THR A 142 26.40 -7.26 -7.16
N THR A 143 26.44 -6.52 -6.05
CA THR A 143 27.71 -6.22 -5.35
C THR A 143 28.19 -7.34 -4.43
N ARG A 144 27.26 -8.16 -3.91
CA ARG A 144 27.58 -9.24 -2.95
C ARG A 144 27.46 -10.64 -3.55
N GLY A 145 26.90 -10.76 -4.76
CA GLY A 145 26.84 -12.01 -5.51
C GLY A 145 25.74 -12.97 -5.01
N PRO A 146 25.79 -14.25 -5.45
CA PRO A 146 24.67 -15.20 -5.31
C PRO A 146 24.35 -15.63 -3.87
N ASN A 147 25.16 -15.21 -2.89
CA ASN A 147 24.98 -15.51 -1.46
C ASN A 147 24.55 -14.27 -0.65
N TYR A 148 24.02 -13.23 -1.31
CA TYR A 148 23.52 -12.04 -0.62
C TYR A 148 22.34 -12.36 0.30
N GLU A 149 21.44 -13.23 -0.18
CA GLU A 149 20.35 -13.82 0.59
C GLU A 149 20.85 -15.13 1.23
N GLU A 150 20.84 -15.18 2.55
CA GLU A 150 21.25 -16.34 3.33
C GLU A 150 20.02 -16.97 4.02
N PRO A 151 20.03 -18.30 4.22
CA PRO A 151 18.97 -18.98 4.95
C PRO A 151 18.99 -18.54 6.41
N THR A 152 17.91 -17.91 6.86
CA THR A 152 17.60 -17.78 8.28
C THR A 152 16.85 -19.03 8.74
N PRO A 153 16.66 -19.28 10.05
CA PRO A 153 16.07 -20.52 10.54
C PRO A 153 14.69 -20.88 9.96
N TYR A 154 13.95 -19.90 9.43
CA TYR A 154 12.57 -20.07 8.99
C TYR A 154 12.30 -19.60 7.55
N TRP A 155 13.08 -18.65 7.03
CA TRP A 155 12.93 -18.08 5.67
C TRP A 155 14.27 -17.60 5.13
N CYS A 156 14.29 -17.15 3.87
CA CYS A 156 15.48 -16.56 3.28
C CYS A 156 15.47 -15.04 3.34
N TRP A 157 16.58 -14.44 3.77
CA TRP A 157 16.71 -13.00 3.92
C TRP A 157 18.18 -12.56 3.80
N ILE A 158 18.42 -11.26 3.75
CA ILE A 158 19.72 -10.62 3.68
C ILE A 158 20.63 -11.16 4.77
N GLY A 159 21.75 -11.70 4.32
CA GLY A 159 22.76 -12.30 5.17
C GLY A 159 23.26 -11.40 6.28
N GLU A 160 23.57 -12.00 7.42
CA GLU A 160 24.00 -11.27 8.62
C GLU A 160 25.33 -10.54 8.40
N ASN A 161 26.19 -11.11 7.55
CA ASN A 161 27.46 -10.53 7.09
C ASN A 161 27.30 -9.19 6.35
N HIS A 162 26.08 -8.80 5.98
CA HIS A 162 25.78 -7.60 5.20
C HIS A 162 24.90 -6.61 5.96
N THR A 163 25.16 -6.47 7.27
CA THR A 163 24.38 -5.63 8.20
C THR A 163 24.16 -4.20 7.70
N ALA A 164 25.17 -3.56 7.09
CA ALA A 164 25.03 -2.19 6.57
C ALA A 164 23.95 -2.06 5.48
N LEU A 165 23.90 -3.01 4.54
CA LEU A 165 22.88 -3.04 3.49
C LEU A 165 21.52 -3.41 4.07
N ARG A 166 21.47 -4.30 5.06
CA ARG A 166 20.23 -4.67 5.77
C ARG A 166 19.62 -3.47 6.51
N ILE A 167 20.47 -2.66 7.16
CA ILE A 167 20.03 -1.45 7.87
C ILE A 167 19.47 -0.42 6.90
N ILE A 168 20.21 -0.07 5.85
CA ILE A 168 19.82 0.99 4.90
C ILE A 168 18.67 0.54 4.00
N GLY A 169 18.69 -0.73 3.59
CA GLY A 169 17.67 -1.30 2.71
C GLY A 169 16.32 -1.46 3.39
N GLU A 170 16.29 -1.71 4.71
CA GLU A 170 15.07 -2.15 5.37
C GLU A 170 14.86 -1.57 6.76
N TYR A 171 15.75 -1.84 7.72
CA TYR A 171 15.47 -1.50 9.12
C TYR A 171 15.30 0.01 9.36
N VAL A 172 16.07 0.86 8.68
CA VAL A 172 15.92 2.31 8.80
C VAL A 172 14.49 2.76 8.49
N TRP A 173 13.85 2.12 7.50
CA TRP A 173 12.48 2.44 7.09
C TRP A 173 11.47 1.95 8.11
N PHE A 174 11.67 0.77 8.72
CA PHE A 174 10.80 0.30 9.81
C PHE A 174 10.83 1.23 11.01
N TRP A 175 12.03 1.65 11.44
CA TRP A 175 12.17 2.56 12.58
C TRP A 175 11.50 3.91 12.33
N ILE A 176 11.67 4.49 11.14
CA ILE A 176 11.03 5.76 10.78
C ILE A 176 9.51 5.59 10.68
N THR A 177 9.05 4.50 10.06
CA THR A 177 7.61 4.21 9.90
C THR A 177 6.93 3.98 11.25
N LEU A 178 7.60 3.32 12.19
CA LEU A 178 7.10 3.17 13.56
C LEU A 178 7.07 4.52 14.28
N GLY A 179 8.12 5.33 14.15
CA GLY A 179 8.23 6.62 14.85
C GLY A 179 7.27 7.71 14.34
N ALA A 180 6.99 7.74 13.03
CA ALA A 180 6.21 8.82 12.42
C ALA A 180 4.78 8.94 12.98
N PRO A 181 3.98 7.87 13.14
CA PRO A 181 2.66 7.94 13.77
C PRO A 181 2.70 8.43 15.22
N PHE A 182 3.71 8.05 16.02
CA PHE A 182 3.83 8.55 17.39
C PHE A 182 4.04 10.07 17.41
N LEU A 183 4.88 10.60 16.52
CA LEU A 183 5.08 12.04 16.38
C LEU A 183 3.77 12.72 15.96
N VAL A 184 3.10 12.21 14.92
CA VAL A 184 1.81 12.72 14.43
C VAL A 184 0.76 12.76 15.54
N CYS A 185 0.61 11.68 16.30
CA CYS A 185 -0.33 11.60 17.42
C CYS A 185 0.01 12.59 18.53
N SER A 186 1.30 12.78 18.83
CA SER A 186 1.74 13.72 19.88
C SER A 186 1.42 15.17 19.50
N PHE A 187 1.67 15.56 18.25
CA PHE A 187 1.31 16.89 17.75
C PHE A 187 -0.21 17.09 17.57
N GLY A 188 -0.96 16.02 17.31
CA GLY A 188 -2.43 16.06 17.25
C GLY A 188 -3.11 16.23 18.61
N ALA A 189 -2.51 15.69 19.68
CA ALA A 189 -3.01 15.83 21.05
C ALA A 189 -2.97 17.29 21.52
N GLU A 190 -1.92 18.04 21.16
CA GLU A 190 -1.76 19.46 21.48
C GLU A 190 -2.84 20.34 20.80
N ALA A 191 -3.36 19.92 19.65
CA ALA A 191 -4.46 20.63 19.00
C ALA A 191 -5.80 20.43 19.73
N THR A 192 -5.97 19.30 20.43
CA THR A 192 -7.20 18.99 21.16
C THR A 192 -7.23 19.67 22.54
N SER A 193 -6.08 19.83 23.20
CA SER A 193 -5.99 20.51 24.50
C SER A 193 -6.39 21.99 24.42
N SER A 194 -6.23 22.64 23.26
CA SER A 194 -6.62 24.04 23.04
C SER A 194 -8.14 24.29 22.90
N SER A 195 -8.97 23.24 22.86
CA SER A 195 -10.44 23.37 22.72
C SER A 195 -11.25 23.07 23.99
N THR A 196 -10.59 22.81 25.13
CA THR A 196 -11.25 22.64 26.43
C THR A 196 -11.25 23.95 27.23
N THR A 197 -11.59 25.08 26.61
CA THR A 197 -12.11 26.23 27.36
C THR A 197 -13.62 26.11 27.41
N SER A 198 -14.10 25.52 28.50
CA SER A 198 -15.49 25.55 28.92
C SER A 198 -15.98 27.00 29.08
N PRO A 199 -17.10 27.42 28.49
CA PRO A 199 -17.85 28.56 28.99
C PRO A 199 -19.04 28.05 29.80
N GLY A 200 -19.03 28.37 31.09
CA GLY A 200 -20.19 28.24 31.96
C GLY A 200 -21.41 28.98 31.39
N GLY A 201 -22.59 28.46 31.74
CA GLY A 201 -23.86 29.00 31.29
C GLY A 201 -24.16 30.41 31.82
N ASN A 202 -24.87 31.18 31.01
CA ASN A 202 -26.08 31.92 31.36
C ASN A 202 -26.80 32.40 30.07
N SER A 203 -28.11 32.11 29.99
CA SER A 203 -29.14 32.46 28.98
C SER A 203 -29.37 33.98 28.75
N PRO A 204 -30.27 34.45 27.84
CA PRO A 204 -30.82 33.88 26.59
C PRO A 204 -30.91 34.87 25.38
N SER A 205 -31.29 34.33 24.21
CA SER A 205 -32.05 34.97 23.11
C SER A 205 -31.40 36.03 22.21
N ILE A 206 -31.04 35.66 20.96
CA ILE A 206 -31.49 36.33 19.72
C ILE A 206 -31.61 35.24 18.63
N VAL A 207 -32.84 35.03 18.13
CA VAL A 207 -33.13 34.13 17.02
C VAL A 207 -33.00 34.92 15.73
N ASP A 208 -31.94 34.68 14.94
CA ASP A 208 -31.92 35.07 13.54
C ASP A 208 -32.66 34.00 12.72
N PRO A 209 -33.77 34.34 12.05
CA PRO A 209 -34.37 33.45 11.07
C PRO A 209 -33.53 33.55 9.80
N ILE A 210 -33.13 32.43 9.20
CA ILE A 210 -33.12 32.20 7.74
C ILE A 210 -32.45 30.84 7.43
N ASN A 211 -33.21 30.00 6.73
CA ASN A 211 -32.83 28.83 5.93
C ASN A 211 -32.75 27.42 6.61
N PRO A 212 -33.86 26.64 6.60
CA PRO A 212 -33.89 25.26 7.10
C PRO A 212 -33.05 24.25 6.28
N ARG A 213 -32.68 24.54 5.01
CA ARG A 213 -31.86 23.63 4.20
C ARG A 213 -30.39 23.58 4.65
N ALA A 214 -29.86 24.69 5.17
CA ALA A 214 -28.48 24.77 5.64
C ALA A 214 -28.24 23.91 6.91
N ARG A 215 -29.25 23.77 7.78
CA ARG A 215 -29.20 22.92 8.99
C ARG A 215 -29.10 21.44 8.67
N LYS A 216 -29.82 20.95 7.64
CA LYS A 216 -29.75 19.53 7.23
C LYS A 216 -28.38 19.19 6.64
N LYS A 217 -27.82 20.08 5.80
CA LYS A 217 -26.49 19.86 5.21
C LYS A 217 -25.38 19.86 6.28
N LYS A 218 -25.43 20.79 7.25
CA LYS A 218 -24.49 20.81 8.37
C LYS A 218 -24.65 19.62 9.33
N ARG A 219 -25.88 19.14 9.60
CA ARG A 219 -26.10 17.93 10.42
C ARG A 219 -25.62 16.66 9.72
N ALA A 220 -25.87 16.51 8.43
CA ALA A 220 -25.37 15.38 7.66
C ALA A 220 -23.83 15.37 7.55
N GLN A 221 -23.20 16.54 7.38
CA GLN A 221 -21.73 16.65 7.41
C GLN A 221 -21.13 16.42 8.80
N ALA A 222 -21.85 16.78 9.88
CA ALA A 222 -21.41 16.52 11.24
C ALA A 222 -21.55 15.03 11.63
N GLU A 223 -22.60 14.34 11.17
CA GLU A 223 -22.77 12.90 11.41
C GLU A 223 -21.77 12.05 10.63
N LEU A 224 -21.39 12.42 9.40
CA LEU A 224 -20.37 11.69 8.64
C LEU A 224 -18.97 11.82 9.26
N SER A 225 -18.62 13.01 9.78
CA SER A 225 -17.34 13.24 10.46
C SER A 225 -17.20 12.49 11.80
N GLN A 226 -18.30 12.02 12.39
CA GLN A 226 -18.27 11.30 13.67
C GLN A 226 -18.04 9.80 13.48
N HIS A 227 -18.36 9.25 12.31
CA HIS A 227 -18.22 7.82 12.02
C HIS A 227 -16.80 7.41 11.54
N ASP A 228 -15.99 8.37 11.08
CA ASP A 228 -14.59 8.15 10.63
C ASP A 228 -13.54 8.31 11.73
N ARG A 229 -13.95 8.63 12.97
CA ARG A 229 -13.02 8.60 14.12
C ARG A 229 -12.89 7.18 14.63
N ILE A 230 -11.93 6.42 14.07
CA ILE A 230 -11.39 5.24 14.74
C ILE A 230 -10.74 5.73 16.05
N PRO A 231 -11.25 5.38 17.23
CA PRO A 231 -10.61 5.78 18.47
C PRO A 231 -9.25 5.05 18.59
N CYS A 232 -8.18 5.81 18.87
CA CYS A 232 -6.81 5.32 19.04
C CYS A 232 -6.65 4.22 20.11
N SER A 233 -7.70 3.91 20.88
CA SER A 233 -7.75 2.81 21.84
C SER A 233 -7.74 1.41 21.21
N LEU A 234 -7.96 1.27 19.89
CA LEU A 234 -7.90 -0.03 19.21
C LEU A 234 -6.49 -0.43 18.71
N LEU A 235 -5.50 0.48 18.73
CA LEU A 235 -4.14 0.18 18.31
C LEU A 235 -3.18 -0.17 19.47
N ASN A 236 -3.70 -0.39 20.67
CA ASN A 236 -2.89 -0.83 21.80
C ASN A 236 -2.72 -2.36 21.71
N PRO A 237 -1.51 -2.90 21.44
CA PRO A 237 -1.31 -4.34 21.43
C PRO A 237 -1.65 -4.89 22.82
N ARG A 238 -2.58 -5.85 22.90
CA ARG A 238 -2.81 -6.58 24.16
C ARG A 238 -1.49 -7.20 24.59
N PRO A 239 -1.06 -7.05 25.86
CA PRO A 239 0.11 -7.78 26.34
C PRO A 239 -0.15 -9.28 26.21
N PRO A 240 0.89 -10.09 25.94
CA PRO A 240 0.73 -11.53 25.79
C PRO A 240 0.13 -12.14 27.06
N PHE A 241 -0.88 -12.98 26.85
CA PHE A 241 -1.51 -13.82 27.87
C PHE A 241 -0.42 -14.65 28.57
N LYS A 242 -0.15 -14.35 29.85
CA LYS A 242 0.70 -15.19 30.70
C LYS A 242 0.05 -16.56 30.83
N ARG A 243 0.60 -17.55 30.13
CA ARG A 243 0.29 -18.96 30.35
C ARG A 243 0.77 -19.30 31.77
N GLY A 244 -0.14 -19.68 32.67
CA GLY A 244 0.19 -20.13 34.02
C GLY A 244 1.04 -21.41 34.00
N PRO A 245 1.69 -21.76 35.11
CA PRO A 245 2.54 -22.94 35.20
C PRO A 245 1.71 -24.21 34.98
N LEU A 246 2.21 -25.10 34.12
CA LEU A 246 1.79 -26.49 34.05
C LEU A 246 2.43 -27.21 35.24
N ASP A 247 1.67 -27.38 36.31
CA ASP A 247 2.03 -28.27 37.40
C ASP A 247 1.72 -29.72 37.00
N HIS A 248 2.70 -30.58 37.26
CA HIS A 248 2.69 -32.03 37.13
C HIS A 248 1.53 -32.70 37.86
N VAL A 249 0.79 -33.60 37.17
CA VAL A 249 0.36 -34.94 37.65
C VAL A 249 0.25 -35.87 36.45
#